data_AF-A0AAN0JAA4-F1
#
_entry.id   AF-A0AAN0JAA4-F1
#
_cell.length_a   1.000
_cell.length_b   1.000
_cell.length_c   1.000
_cell.angle_alpha   90.00
_cell.angle_beta   90.00
_cell.angle_gamma   90.00
#
_symmetry.space_group_name_H-M   'P 1'
#
loop_
_entity.id
_entity.type
_entity.pdbx_description
1 polymer ?
#
loop_
_entity_poly.entity_id
_entity_poly.type
_entity_poly.pdbx_seq_one_letter_code
_entity_poly.pdbx_strand_id
1 'polypeptide(L)'
;SSVSTSKGYINETNVKEVYLQILRGRDGRDGVPGRDGVKGERGDKGEKGDKGETGPVGQSGPKGGGVVYTRWGRKSCPTGTELLYEGITGGEWYDHPGGGANFVCLPKVPQYMSTNVPIYSSFMYGTEYDYVNNIFLRKEDHNAPCAVCYTSTKSVKLMIPARTSCPSSWTVEYKGYLMTQRHNHANNKVYECVDENPESIDGSENSTNGALLYFTLSTCNGLPCPPYVNNKVITCVVCTK
;
A
#
# COMPACT_ATOMS: atom_id res chain seq x y z
N SER A 1 -57.50 -27.79 -14.13
CA SER A 1 -57.93 -27.16 -12.87
C SER A 1 -56.93 -26.09 -12.47
N SER A 2 -57.41 -24.94 -11.96
CA SER A 2 -56.66 -23.86 -11.27
C SER A 2 -55.52 -23.15 -12.02
N VAL A 3 -55.48 -21.83 -11.84
CA VAL A 3 -54.67 -20.84 -12.58
C VAL A 3 -53.96 -19.91 -11.56
N SER A 4 -52.85 -19.29 -11.96
CA SER A 4 -52.15 -18.18 -11.28
C SER A 4 -51.37 -18.56 -9.99
N THR A 5 -50.29 -17.87 -9.62
CA THR A 5 -50.22 -16.42 -9.42
C THR A 5 -48.93 -15.75 -9.88
N SER A 6 -49.09 -14.67 -10.62
CA SER A 6 -48.08 -13.62 -10.82
C SER A 6 -48.30 -12.48 -9.82
N LYS A 7 -47.23 -12.01 -9.19
CA LYS A 7 -47.10 -10.67 -8.59
C LYS A 7 -45.72 -10.13 -8.98
N GLY A 8 -45.54 -8.86 -9.35
CA GLY A 8 -46.49 -7.75 -9.35
C GLY A 8 -45.74 -6.47 -8.96
N TYR A 9 -45.09 -5.83 -9.92
CA TYR A 9 -44.45 -4.53 -9.73
C TYR A 9 -45.50 -3.44 -9.54
N ILE A 10 -45.28 -2.51 -8.61
CA ILE A 10 -46.14 -1.34 -8.38
C ILE A 10 -45.24 -0.09 -8.43
N ASN A 11 -45.72 0.95 -9.12
CA ASN A 11 -44.96 2.18 -9.42
C ASN A 11 -45.57 3.38 -8.66
N GLU A 12 -44.74 4.30 -8.16
CA GLU A 12 -45.08 5.19 -7.02
C GLU A 12 -45.85 6.49 -7.35
N THR A 13 -46.39 6.66 -8.57
CA THR A 13 -46.67 8.02 -9.08
C THR A 13 -48.04 8.63 -8.74
N ASN A 14 -49.00 7.90 -8.14
CA ASN A 14 -50.44 8.23 -8.28
C ASN A 14 -51.28 8.49 -7.01
N VAL A 15 -50.71 9.02 -5.92
CA VAL A 15 -51.48 9.36 -4.68
C VAL A 15 -51.59 10.87 -4.39
N LYS A 16 -50.80 11.73 -5.06
CA LYS A 16 -50.75 13.18 -4.74
C LYS A 16 -51.94 14.02 -5.22
N GLU A 17 -52.76 13.56 -6.14
CA GLU A 17 -53.83 14.38 -6.75
C GLU A 17 -55.22 14.24 -6.09
N VAL A 18 -55.43 13.27 -5.20
CA VAL A 18 -56.77 12.97 -4.64
C VAL A 18 -57.26 13.99 -3.61
N TYR A 19 -56.37 14.80 -3.03
CA TYR A 19 -56.68 15.53 -1.78
C TYR A 19 -57.21 16.98 -1.92
N LEU A 20 -57.51 17.47 -3.13
CA LEU A 20 -57.66 18.92 -3.34
C LEU A 20 -59.10 19.49 -3.41
N GLN A 21 -60.16 18.69 -3.59
CA GLN A 21 -61.41 19.20 -4.22
C GLN A 21 -62.77 18.89 -3.55
N ILE A 22 -62.86 18.29 -2.35
CA ILE A 22 -64.15 18.00 -1.68
C ILE A 22 -63.92 18.01 -0.15
N LEU A 23 -64.43 18.89 0.73
CA LEU A 23 -65.59 19.79 0.83
C LEU A 23 -65.16 21.10 1.56
N ARG A 24 -65.89 22.23 1.68
CA ARG A 24 -67.22 22.69 1.22
C ARG A 24 -67.21 24.24 1.07
N GLY A 25 -68.36 24.86 0.78
CA GLY A 25 -68.53 26.32 0.66
C GLY A 25 -68.79 27.09 1.98
N ARG A 26 -68.80 28.43 1.87
CA ARG A 26 -68.93 29.43 2.96
C ARG A 26 -70.38 29.83 3.25
N ASP A 27 -70.68 30.17 4.50
CA ASP A 27 -70.96 31.55 4.98
C ASP A 27 -70.89 31.57 6.55
N GLY A 28 -71.03 32.67 7.29
CA GLY A 28 -71.34 34.07 6.95
C GLY A 28 -70.62 35.06 7.87
N ARG A 29 -71.35 35.93 8.61
CA ARG A 29 -70.78 36.81 9.68
C ARG A 29 -71.76 37.05 10.84
N ASP A 30 -71.20 37.41 11.99
CA ASP A 30 -71.77 38.41 12.90
C ASP A 30 -70.66 39.34 13.47
N GLY A 31 -71.05 40.42 14.14
CA GLY A 31 -70.25 41.64 14.34
C GLY A 31 -69.14 41.65 15.40
N VAL A 32 -68.37 42.75 15.41
CA VAL A 32 -67.18 43.00 16.26
C VAL A 32 -67.52 43.47 17.68
N PRO A 33 -66.99 42.81 18.73
CA PRO A 33 -66.83 43.39 20.06
C PRO A 33 -65.76 44.51 20.09
N GLY A 34 -65.81 45.35 21.13
CA GLY A 34 -65.02 46.59 21.24
C GLY A 34 -63.51 46.42 21.43
N ARG A 35 -62.78 47.54 21.36
CA ARG A 35 -61.33 47.59 21.56
C ARG A 35 -60.94 47.48 23.03
N ASP A 36 -60.13 46.49 23.36
CA ASP A 36 -59.38 46.47 24.63
C ASP A 36 -58.24 47.50 24.63
N GLY A 37 -57.89 47.99 25.83
CA GLY A 37 -56.94 49.08 26.02
C GLY A 37 -55.49 48.75 25.65
N VAL A 38 -54.70 49.80 25.33
CA VAL A 38 -53.30 49.66 24.92
C VAL A 38 -52.46 49.06 26.04
N LYS A 39 -51.98 47.84 25.84
CA LYS A 39 -50.99 47.22 26.72
C LYS A 39 -49.64 47.87 26.47
N GLY A 40 -49.03 48.44 27.52
CA GLY A 40 -47.75 49.15 27.42
C GLY A 40 -46.66 48.32 26.73
N GLU A 41 -45.86 48.98 25.90
CA GLU A 41 -44.85 48.33 25.07
C GLU A 41 -43.82 47.61 25.95
N ARG A 42 -43.58 46.34 25.62
CA ARG A 42 -42.51 45.56 26.22
C ARG A 42 -41.20 45.99 25.55
N GLY A 43 -40.36 46.73 26.28
CA GLY A 43 -39.09 47.24 25.75
C GLY A 43 -38.28 46.18 25.01
N ASP A 44 -37.66 46.60 23.91
CA ASP A 44 -37.04 45.72 22.94
C ASP A 44 -36.02 44.78 23.56
N LYS A 45 -36.06 43.52 23.12
CA LYS A 45 -35.05 42.54 23.51
C LYS A 45 -33.75 42.91 22.81
N GLY A 46 -32.79 43.42 23.58
CA GLY A 46 -31.48 43.85 23.08
C GLY A 46 -30.84 42.84 22.13
N GLU A 47 -30.19 43.36 21.09
CA GLU A 47 -29.66 42.56 19.99
C GLU A 47 -28.71 41.48 20.48
N LYS A 48 -28.79 40.30 19.87
CA LYS A 48 -27.89 39.19 20.18
C LYS A 48 -26.51 39.55 19.62
N GLY A 49 -25.60 39.93 20.52
CA GLY A 49 -24.24 40.35 20.17
C GLY A 49 -23.55 39.41 19.16
N ASP A 50 -22.74 40.02 18.29
CA ASP A 50 -22.18 39.35 17.12
C ASP A 50 -21.45 38.05 17.45
N LYS A 51 -21.54 37.10 16.50
CA LYS A 51 -20.79 35.86 16.59
C LYS A 51 -19.30 36.21 16.50
N GLY A 52 -18.59 36.06 17.62
CA GLY A 52 -17.16 36.33 17.71
C GLY A 52 -16.37 35.68 16.57
N GLU A 53 -15.34 36.38 16.11
CA GLU A 53 -14.54 35.99 14.95
C GLU A 53 -13.99 34.57 15.10
N THR A 54 -13.89 33.85 13.97
CA THR A 54 -13.29 32.52 13.99
C THR A 54 -11.80 32.67 14.28
N GLY A 55 -11.33 32.05 15.37
CA GLY A 55 -9.93 32.14 15.80
C GLY A 55 -8.95 31.72 14.70
N PRO A 56 -7.70 32.22 14.76
CA PRO A 56 -6.71 31.96 13.72
C PRO A 56 -6.51 30.46 13.51
N VAL A 57 -6.36 30.07 12.24
CA VAL A 57 -6.06 28.68 11.87
C VAL A 57 -4.80 28.22 12.61
N GLY A 58 -4.91 27.10 13.34
CA GLY A 58 -3.78 26.54 14.07
C GLY A 58 -2.60 26.26 13.16
N GLN A 59 -1.38 26.47 13.67
CA GLN A 59 -0.17 26.23 12.89
C GLN A 59 -0.15 24.79 12.34
N SER A 60 0.24 24.66 11.08
CA SER A 60 0.44 23.36 10.43
C SER A 60 1.38 22.51 11.29
N GLY A 61 0.98 21.27 11.57
CA GLY A 61 1.84 20.33 12.31
C GLY A 61 3.20 20.15 11.61
N PRO A 62 4.26 19.76 12.35
CA PRO A 62 5.56 19.49 11.76
C PRO A 62 5.45 18.49 10.61
N LYS A 63 6.29 18.61 9.59
CA LYS A 63 6.32 17.76 8.39
C LYS A 63 6.77 16.33 8.72
N GLY A 64 5.93 15.59 9.44
CA GLY A 64 6.10 14.17 9.76
C GLY A 64 5.61 13.32 8.61
N GLY A 65 6.53 12.92 7.73
CA GLY A 65 6.21 12.16 6.53
C GLY A 65 7.47 11.76 5.79
N GLY A 66 8.34 11.01 6.47
CA GLY A 66 9.50 10.37 5.87
C GLY A 66 9.34 8.86 5.84
N VAL A 67 9.76 8.21 4.76
CA VAL A 67 9.65 6.74 4.60
C VAL A 67 10.99 6.12 4.21
N VAL A 68 11.25 4.94 4.75
CA VAL A 68 12.45 4.12 4.45
C VAL A 68 12.05 2.85 3.70
N TYR A 69 12.70 2.59 2.57
CA TYR A 69 12.53 1.36 1.80
C TYR A 69 13.88 0.79 1.34
N THR A 70 13.93 -0.51 1.09
CA THR A 70 15.11 -1.16 0.52
C THR A 70 14.92 -1.29 -1.00
N ARG A 71 15.98 -0.99 -1.75
CA ARG A 71 16.11 -1.27 -3.17
C ARG A 71 17.01 -2.48 -3.34
N TRP A 72 16.41 -3.64 -3.58
CA TRP A 72 17.15 -4.89 -3.70
C TRP A 72 17.81 -5.02 -5.07
N GLY A 73 19.03 -5.54 -5.07
CA GLY A 73 19.85 -5.70 -6.26
C GLY A 73 20.55 -4.43 -6.76
N ARG A 74 20.58 -3.34 -5.99
CA ARG A 74 21.26 -2.09 -6.38
C ARG A 74 22.15 -1.55 -5.28
N LYS A 75 23.22 -0.88 -5.67
CA LYS A 75 24.17 -0.19 -4.78
C LYS A 75 23.75 1.25 -4.45
N SER A 76 22.73 1.77 -5.13
CA SER A 76 22.35 3.19 -5.13
C SER A 76 20.83 3.42 -5.11
N CYS A 77 20.41 4.55 -4.54
CA CYS A 77 19.00 4.95 -4.47
C CYS A 77 18.53 5.73 -5.72
N PRO A 78 17.21 5.72 -6.02
CA PRO A 78 16.63 6.52 -7.10
C PRO A 78 16.81 8.03 -6.89
N THR A 79 16.87 8.78 -7.99
CA THR A 79 17.00 10.25 -7.97
C THR A 79 15.87 10.90 -7.18
N GLY A 80 16.22 11.78 -6.24
CA GLY A 80 15.26 12.42 -5.33
C GLY A 80 15.04 11.69 -4.00
N THR A 81 15.80 10.62 -3.75
CA THR A 81 15.87 9.95 -2.44
C THR A 81 17.31 9.91 -1.92
N GLU A 82 17.45 9.87 -0.59
CA GLU A 82 18.72 9.81 0.13
C GLU A 82 19.14 8.35 0.33
N LEU A 83 20.42 8.04 0.08
CA LEU A 83 21.02 6.76 0.45
C LEU A 83 21.41 6.82 1.93
N LEU A 84 20.72 6.06 2.78
CA LEU A 84 21.11 5.90 4.18
C LEU A 84 22.35 5.00 4.31
N TYR A 85 22.33 3.85 3.62
CA TYR A 85 23.50 2.99 3.46
C TYR A 85 23.35 2.02 2.29
N GLU A 86 24.50 1.62 1.75
CA GLU A 86 24.65 0.47 0.85
C GLU A 86 25.04 -0.78 1.66
N GLY A 87 24.54 -1.94 1.25
CA GLY A 87 24.82 -3.20 1.91
C GLY A 87 24.87 -4.40 0.96
N ILE A 88 25.06 -5.57 1.58
CA ILE A 88 24.97 -6.89 0.97
C ILE A 88 23.60 -7.46 1.35
N THR A 89 22.83 -7.94 0.38
CA THR A 89 21.57 -8.63 0.68
C THR A 89 21.92 -10.00 1.27
N GLY A 90 21.43 -10.27 2.48
CA GLY A 90 21.64 -11.54 3.17
C GLY A 90 20.35 -12.23 3.60
N GLY A 91 20.46 -13.51 3.98
CA GLY A 91 19.37 -14.33 4.49
C GLY A 91 19.88 -15.69 4.99
N GLU A 92 18.95 -16.58 5.37
CA GLU A 92 19.28 -17.96 5.77
C GLU A 92 19.52 -18.89 4.56
N TRP A 93 20.35 -19.92 4.75
CA TRP A 93 20.80 -20.91 3.76
C TRP A 93 19.65 -21.59 3.01
N TYR A 94 19.91 -22.04 1.79
CA TYR A 94 18.87 -22.51 0.88
C TYR A 94 18.12 -23.78 1.32
N ASP A 95 18.81 -24.73 1.96
CA ASP A 95 18.23 -26.01 2.38
C ASP A 95 17.91 -26.11 3.89
N HIS A 96 18.26 -25.09 4.69
CA HIS A 96 18.05 -25.11 6.13
C HIS A 96 16.55 -24.99 6.49
N PRO A 97 15.99 -25.89 7.32
CA PRO A 97 14.56 -25.93 7.65
C PRO A 97 14.11 -24.90 8.70
N GLY A 98 15.02 -24.06 9.19
CA GLY A 98 14.75 -23.02 10.18
C GLY A 98 15.69 -21.83 9.99
N GLY A 99 15.53 -20.79 10.81
CA GLY A 99 16.28 -19.53 10.71
C GLY A 99 15.45 -18.39 10.11
N GLY A 100 16.11 -17.47 9.40
CA GLY A 100 15.50 -16.26 8.86
C GLY A 100 14.73 -16.45 7.55
N ALA A 101 13.40 -16.21 7.58
CA ALA A 101 12.54 -16.23 6.39
C ALA A 101 12.54 -14.91 5.59
N ASN A 102 13.07 -13.81 6.14
CA ASN A 102 13.21 -12.55 5.43
C ASN A 102 14.63 -12.37 4.87
N PHE A 103 14.75 -11.52 3.85
CA PHE A 103 16.04 -10.96 3.47
C PHE A 103 16.36 -9.74 4.35
N VAL A 104 17.65 -9.44 4.51
CA VAL A 104 18.16 -8.31 5.30
C VAL A 104 19.20 -7.57 4.48
N CYS A 105 19.21 -6.24 4.52
CA CYS A 105 20.31 -5.45 3.96
C CYS A 105 21.40 -5.29 5.02
N LEU A 106 22.51 -6.01 4.87
CA LEU A 106 23.62 -6.01 5.82
C LEU A 106 24.61 -4.88 5.49
N PRO A 107 24.96 -3.98 6.42
CA PRO A 107 26.01 -2.99 6.21
C PRO A 107 27.34 -3.65 5.83
N LYS A 108 28.09 -3.06 4.89
CA LYS A 108 29.40 -3.57 4.45
C LYS A 108 30.45 -3.66 5.56
N VAL A 109 30.31 -2.88 6.63
CA VAL A 109 31.18 -2.88 7.80
C VAL A 109 30.34 -3.21 9.03
N PRO A 110 30.34 -4.47 9.50
CA PRO A 110 29.59 -4.87 10.69
C PRO A 110 30.23 -4.35 11.99
N GLN A 111 29.43 -4.24 13.04
CA GLN A 111 29.86 -3.92 14.39
C GLN A 111 29.45 -5.05 15.33
N TYR A 112 30.33 -5.44 16.26
CA TYR A 112 30.12 -6.55 17.17
C TYR A 112 30.23 -6.10 18.63
N MET A 113 29.27 -6.51 19.46
CA MET A 113 29.22 -6.18 20.89
C MET A 113 29.96 -7.20 21.78
N SER A 114 30.26 -8.39 21.26
CA SER A 114 30.94 -9.46 21.99
C SER A 114 31.71 -10.38 21.02
N THR A 115 32.74 -11.03 21.53
CA THR A 115 33.51 -12.08 20.85
C THR A 115 33.06 -13.50 21.23
N ASN A 116 32.13 -13.64 22.19
CA ASN A 116 31.62 -14.94 22.63
C ASN A 116 30.66 -15.53 21.57
N VAL A 117 30.89 -16.78 21.18
CA VAL A 117 30.07 -17.50 20.19
C VAL A 117 29.14 -18.49 20.92
N PRO A 118 27.80 -18.37 20.78
CA PRO A 118 26.85 -19.34 21.33
C PRO A 118 26.99 -20.73 20.70
N ILE A 119 26.74 -21.79 21.49
CA ILE A 119 26.79 -23.19 21.02
C ILE A 119 25.59 -23.58 20.14
N TYR A 120 24.51 -22.80 20.17
CA TYR A 120 23.33 -22.95 19.30
C TYR A 120 23.02 -21.60 18.67
N SER A 121 22.88 -21.56 17.35
CA SER A 121 22.75 -20.31 16.57
C SER A 121 21.90 -20.50 15.32
N SER A 122 21.23 -19.43 14.89
CA SER A 122 20.83 -19.24 13.49
C SER A 122 22.00 -18.68 12.68
N PHE A 123 21.92 -18.71 11.35
CA PHE A 123 22.99 -18.25 10.47
C PHE A 123 22.55 -17.08 9.59
N MET A 124 23.51 -16.47 8.90
CA MET A 124 23.30 -15.36 7.99
C MET A 124 24.31 -15.48 6.85
N TYR A 125 23.81 -15.61 5.63
CA TYR A 125 24.58 -15.82 4.42
C TYR A 125 24.34 -14.68 3.44
N GLY A 126 25.25 -14.51 2.48
CA GLY A 126 24.96 -13.70 1.29
C GLY A 126 23.80 -14.30 0.50
N THR A 127 23.10 -13.46 -0.24
CA THR A 127 22.17 -13.92 -1.28
C THR A 127 22.89 -14.11 -2.61
N GLU A 128 22.35 -14.96 -3.47
CA GLU A 128 22.83 -15.20 -4.84
C GLU A 128 21.68 -15.09 -5.83
N TYR A 129 21.94 -14.57 -7.04
CA TYR A 129 21.01 -14.70 -8.15
C TYR A 129 21.18 -16.07 -8.81
N ASP A 130 20.10 -16.85 -8.88
CA ASP A 130 20.16 -18.25 -9.30
C ASP A 130 19.11 -18.54 -10.40
N TYR A 131 19.50 -19.36 -11.39
CA TYR A 131 18.75 -19.62 -12.63
C TYR A 131 18.25 -18.35 -13.33
N VAL A 132 19.12 -17.36 -13.54
CA VAL A 132 18.74 -16.03 -14.06
C VAL A 132 18.24 -16.03 -15.51
N ASN A 133 18.42 -17.14 -16.24
CA ASN A 133 17.82 -17.44 -17.54
C ASN A 133 17.90 -16.29 -18.56
N ASN A 134 19.06 -15.63 -18.63
CA ASN A 134 19.34 -14.44 -19.46
C ASN A 134 18.48 -13.18 -19.19
N ILE A 135 17.66 -13.17 -18.14
CA ILE A 135 16.93 -11.97 -17.70
C ILE A 135 17.91 -11.02 -16.98
N PHE A 136 18.66 -11.54 -16.02
CA PHE A 136 19.79 -10.83 -15.42
C PHE A 136 21.10 -11.26 -16.08
N LEU A 137 21.42 -10.62 -17.21
CA LEU A 137 22.58 -10.97 -18.03
C LEU A 137 23.89 -10.96 -17.23
N ARG A 138 24.58 -12.11 -17.17
CA ARG A 138 25.85 -12.31 -16.46
C ARG A 138 25.75 -12.01 -14.95
N LYS A 139 24.68 -12.47 -14.32
CA LYS A 139 24.45 -12.33 -12.87
C LYS A 139 24.29 -13.64 -12.11
N GLU A 140 24.25 -14.79 -12.81
CA GLU A 140 24.26 -16.12 -12.20
C GLU A 140 25.35 -16.24 -11.14
N ASP A 141 25.03 -16.84 -10.00
CA ASP A 141 25.90 -17.03 -8.83
C ASP A 141 26.40 -15.75 -8.14
N HIS A 142 26.11 -14.55 -8.66
CA HIS A 142 26.61 -13.31 -8.06
C HIS A 142 25.77 -12.86 -6.87
N ASN A 143 26.41 -12.29 -5.85
CA ASN A 143 25.70 -11.80 -4.69
C ASN A 143 24.95 -10.49 -4.97
N ALA A 144 23.72 -10.38 -4.45
CA ALA A 144 22.87 -9.22 -4.66
C ALA A 144 23.22 -8.07 -3.69
N PRO A 145 23.58 -6.86 -4.17
CA PRO A 145 23.70 -5.67 -3.32
C PRO A 145 22.31 -5.17 -2.88
N CYS A 146 22.29 -4.27 -1.91
CA CYS A 146 21.09 -3.55 -1.52
C CYS A 146 21.41 -2.09 -1.17
N ALA A 147 20.44 -1.21 -1.37
CA ALA A 147 20.50 0.18 -0.96
C ALA A 147 19.29 0.48 -0.07
N VAL A 148 19.52 1.02 1.12
CA VAL A 148 18.44 1.50 1.99
C VAL A 148 18.24 2.98 1.75
N CYS A 149 17.05 3.31 1.24
CA CYS A 149 16.70 4.61 0.70
C CYS A 149 15.68 5.30 1.61
N TYR A 150 15.85 6.61 1.77
CA TYR A 150 14.98 7.48 2.55
C TYR A 150 14.47 8.64 1.70
N THR A 151 13.24 9.07 1.97
CA THR A 151 12.76 10.36 1.46
C THR A 151 11.88 11.01 2.52
N SER A 152 12.16 12.29 2.81
CA SER A 152 11.44 13.13 3.77
C SER A 152 10.18 13.78 3.20
N THR A 153 9.83 13.46 1.95
CA THR A 153 8.69 14.05 1.21
C THR A 153 7.54 13.06 1.00
N LYS A 154 7.65 11.84 1.52
CA LYS A 154 6.71 10.73 1.32
C LYS A 154 6.44 10.01 2.64
N SER A 155 5.17 9.79 2.90
CA SER A 155 4.63 9.21 4.13
C SER A 155 4.57 7.69 4.14
N VAL A 156 4.40 7.05 2.97
CA VAL A 156 4.15 5.61 2.86
C VAL A 156 4.93 4.96 1.72
N LYS A 157 5.19 3.65 1.83
CA LYS A 157 5.71 2.79 0.77
C LYS A 157 4.73 1.66 0.46
N LEU A 158 4.74 1.20 -0.78
CA LEU A 158 3.93 0.09 -1.27
C LEU A 158 4.72 -0.70 -2.33
N MET A 159 4.85 -2.01 -2.16
CA MET A 159 5.28 -2.92 -3.23
C MET A 159 4.04 -3.52 -3.88
N ILE A 160 3.97 -3.48 -5.22
CA ILE A 160 2.86 -4.06 -5.99
C ILE A 160 3.42 -5.16 -6.90
N PRO A 161 3.11 -6.45 -6.63
CA PRO A 161 3.49 -7.55 -7.52
C PRO A 161 2.62 -7.54 -8.80
N ALA A 162 3.11 -8.21 -9.84
CA ALA A 162 2.50 -8.29 -11.18
C ALA A 162 2.21 -6.93 -11.84
N ARG A 163 2.96 -5.87 -11.47
CA ARG A 163 2.91 -4.55 -12.10
C ARG A 163 4.31 -3.98 -12.32
N THR A 164 4.38 -2.96 -13.18
CA THR A 164 5.58 -2.15 -13.46
C THR A 164 5.31 -0.64 -13.28
N SER A 165 4.12 -0.28 -12.77
CA SER A 165 3.63 1.09 -12.66
C SER A 165 2.80 1.28 -11.38
N CYS A 166 3.04 2.39 -10.68
CA CYS A 166 2.31 2.74 -9.47
C CYS A 166 0.87 3.24 -9.76
N PRO A 167 -0.02 3.32 -8.76
CA PRO A 167 -1.32 3.95 -8.89
C PRO A 167 -1.18 5.45 -9.21
N SER A 168 -2.22 6.06 -9.76
CA SER A 168 -2.24 7.51 -9.99
C SER A 168 -1.89 8.30 -8.73
N SER A 169 -1.10 9.36 -8.88
CA SER A 169 -0.54 10.19 -7.81
C SER A 169 0.55 9.54 -6.91
N TRP A 170 0.97 8.29 -7.16
CA TRP A 170 2.12 7.69 -6.47
C TRP A 170 3.39 7.86 -7.29
N THR A 171 4.53 7.96 -6.61
CA THR A 171 5.86 8.00 -7.24
C THR A 171 6.37 6.58 -7.43
N VAL A 172 6.88 6.25 -8.63
CA VAL A 172 7.66 5.02 -8.86
C VAL A 172 9.06 5.29 -8.33
N GLU A 173 9.51 4.47 -7.36
CA GLU A 173 10.89 4.48 -6.89
C GLU A 173 11.75 3.59 -7.78
N TYR A 174 11.33 2.34 -7.96
CA TYR A 174 11.93 1.40 -8.90
C TYR A 174 10.92 0.31 -9.29
N LYS A 175 11.26 -0.42 -10.37
CA LYS A 175 10.53 -1.59 -10.85
C LYS A 175 11.50 -2.73 -11.13
N GLY A 176 10.97 -3.94 -11.22
CA GLY A 176 11.77 -5.14 -11.15
C GLY A 176 11.00 -6.42 -11.35
N TYR A 177 11.57 -7.50 -10.83
CA TYR A 177 10.97 -8.81 -10.79
C TYR A 177 10.74 -9.27 -9.35
N LEU A 178 9.64 -9.98 -9.13
CA LEU A 178 9.31 -10.56 -7.85
C LEU A 178 10.13 -11.84 -7.66
N MET A 179 10.98 -11.87 -6.64
CA MET A 179 11.93 -12.97 -6.40
C MET A 179 11.82 -13.50 -4.97
N THR A 180 12.12 -14.79 -4.82
CA THR A 180 12.10 -15.51 -3.53
C THR A 180 12.91 -16.82 -3.67
N GLN A 181 12.89 -17.68 -2.66
CA GLN A 181 13.49 -19.02 -2.71
C GLN A 181 12.71 -19.96 -3.65
N ARG A 182 13.43 -20.93 -4.23
CA ARG A 182 12.87 -21.99 -5.07
C ARG A 182 11.82 -22.82 -4.31
N HIS A 183 10.69 -23.06 -4.97
CA HIS A 183 9.50 -23.72 -4.39
C HIS A 183 9.69 -25.14 -3.83
N ASN A 184 10.79 -25.83 -4.15
CA ASN A 184 11.09 -27.19 -3.69
C ASN A 184 12.31 -27.28 -2.76
N HIS A 185 12.87 -26.14 -2.33
CA HIS A 185 13.89 -26.09 -1.27
C HIS A 185 13.21 -26.02 0.10
N ALA A 186 13.84 -26.59 1.13
CA ALA A 186 13.25 -26.72 2.48
C ALA A 186 13.32 -25.42 3.30
N ASN A 187 13.31 -24.26 2.66
CA ASN A 187 13.45 -22.95 3.27
C ASN A 187 12.47 -21.97 2.62
N ASN A 188 11.58 -21.33 3.40
CA ASN A 188 10.66 -20.35 2.85
C ASN A 188 11.23 -18.93 2.97
N LYS A 189 11.14 -18.15 1.89
CA LYS A 189 11.52 -16.74 1.85
C LYS A 189 10.33 -15.83 1.53
N VAL A 190 10.37 -14.59 2.04
CA VAL A 190 9.45 -13.53 1.63
C VAL A 190 9.66 -13.16 0.16
N TYR A 191 8.60 -12.71 -0.51
CA TYR A 191 8.69 -12.21 -1.89
C TYR A 191 9.20 -10.77 -1.89
N GLU A 192 10.38 -10.54 -2.45
CA GLU A 192 10.98 -9.21 -2.60
C GLU A 192 10.95 -8.72 -4.04
N CYS A 193 10.96 -7.40 -4.19
CA CYS A 193 11.09 -6.77 -5.50
C CYS A 193 12.57 -6.47 -5.79
N VAL A 194 13.16 -7.17 -6.76
CA VAL A 194 14.56 -6.98 -7.18
C VAL A 194 14.59 -6.12 -8.44
N ASP A 195 15.36 -5.02 -8.42
CA ASP A 195 15.46 -4.04 -9.50
C ASP A 195 15.74 -4.69 -10.87
N GLU A 196 15.10 -4.18 -11.92
CA GLU A 196 15.22 -4.77 -13.27
C GLU A 196 16.63 -4.67 -13.89
N ASN A 197 17.50 -3.80 -13.34
CA ASN A 197 18.88 -3.62 -13.77
C ASN A 197 19.86 -3.92 -12.62
N PRO A 198 19.98 -5.18 -12.17
CA PRO A 198 20.73 -5.50 -10.96
C PRO A 198 22.24 -5.32 -11.10
N GLU A 199 22.84 -4.88 -10.00
CA GLU A 199 24.27 -4.82 -9.76
C GLU A 199 24.71 -6.10 -9.01
N SER A 200 26.01 -6.27 -8.78
CA SER A 200 26.57 -7.42 -8.05
C SER A 200 27.53 -6.95 -6.97
N ILE A 201 27.76 -7.74 -5.94
CA ILE A 201 28.95 -7.58 -5.09
C ILE A 201 30.18 -8.01 -5.87
N ASP A 202 31.24 -7.21 -5.81
CA ASP A 202 32.46 -7.43 -6.59
C ASP A 202 33.28 -8.55 -5.91
N GLY A 203 33.75 -9.56 -6.66
CA GLY A 203 34.43 -10.73 -6.10
C GLY A 203 33.48 -11.84 -5.58
N SER A 204 32.21 -11.84 -6.01
CA SER A 204 31.20 -12.84 -5.64
C SER A 204 30.78 -13.76 -6.80
N GLU A 205 31.64 -13.96 -7.79
CA GLU A 205 31.30 -14.63 -9.06
C GLU A 205 31.24 -16.17 -8.96
N ASN A 206 31.25 -16.75 -7.76
CA ASN A 206 31.26 -18.20 -7.53
C ASN A 206 30.09 -18.61 -6.64
N SER A 207 29.40 -19.69 -7.01
CA SER A 207 28.32 -20.28 -6.23
C SER A 207 28.78 -20.69 -4.82
N THR A 208 28.13 -20.12 -3.80
CA THR A 208 28.30 -20.39 -2.37
C THR A 208 27.11 -21.13 -1.76
N ASN A 209 25.99 -21.25 -2.50
CA ASN A 209 24.72 -21.85 -2.08
C ASN A 209 24.13 -21.19 -0.83
N GLY A 210 24.22 -19.86 -0.75
CA GLY A 210 23.78 -19.07 0.40
C GLY A 210 22.25 -18.98 0.53
N ALA A 211 21.74 -17.77 0.73
CA ALA A 211 20.34 -17.49 0.46
C ALA A 211 20.14 -17.32 -1.06
N LEU A 212 19.03 -17.77 -1.64
CA LEU A 212 18.87 -17.76 -3.10
C LEU A 212 17.70 -16.87 -3.55
N LEU A 213 17.91 -16.13 -4.64
CA LEU A 213 16.92 -15.30 -5.32
C LEU A 213 16.59 -15.92 -6.68
N TYR A 214 15.46 -16.63 -6.72
CA TYR A 214 14.84 -17.18 -7.92
C TYR A 214 13.72 -16.27 -8.44
N PHE A 215 13.52 -16.26 -9.75
CA PHE A 215 12.36 -15.61 -10.36
C PHE A 215 11.04 -16.31 -9.99
N THR A 216 10.05 -15.54 -9.53
CA THR A 216 8.69 -16.05 -9.29
C THR A 216 7.94 -16.20 -10.60
N LEU A 217 7.35 -17.37 -10.84
CA LEU A 217 6.53 -17.66 -12.02
C LEU A 217 5.04 -17.71 -11.67
N SER A 218 4.20 -17.10 -12.50
CA SER A 218 2.74 -17.22 -12.39
C SER A 218 2.27 -18.61 -12.80
N THR A 219 1.36 -19.18 -12.00
CA THR A 219 0.64 -20.41 -12.34
C THR A 219 -0.81 -20.08 -12.66
N CYS A 220 -1.46 -20.81 -13.56
CA CYS A 220 -2.92 -20.72 -13.76
C CYS A 220 -3.70 -21.66 -12.82
N ASN A 221 -3.17 -21.89 -11.61
CA ASN A 221 -3.84 -22.63 -10.54
C ASN A 221 -4.21 -21.64 -9.43
N GLY A 222 -5.50 -21.37 -9.26
CA GLY A 222 -6.01 -20.32 -8.36
C GLY A 222 -5.92 -18.90 -8.91
N LEU A 223 -4.93 -18.55 -9.74
CA LEU A 223 -4.91 -17.28 -10.46
C LEU A 223 -5.78 -17.35 -11.74
N PRO A 224 -6.59 -16.30 -12.05
CA PRO A 224 -7.37 -16.24 -13.27
C PRO A 224 -6.50 -15.97 -14.49
N CYS A 225 -6.63 -16.82 -15.51
CA CYS A 225 -5.93 -16.70 -16.78
C CYS A 225 -6.95 -16.69 -17.94
N PRO A 226 -7.23 -15.55 -18.59
CA PRO A 226 -6.67 -14.20 -18.37
C PRO A 226 -7.13 -13.54 -17.05
N PRO A 227 -6.47 -12.46 -16.58
CA PRO A 227 -5.40 -11.70 -17.24
C PRO A 227 -3.97 -12.23 -16.99
N TYR A 228 -3.78 -13.16 -16.05
CA TYR A 228 -2.48 -13.82 -15.91
C TYR A 228 -2.23 -14.79 -17.07
N VAL A 229 -0.96 -15.12 -17.28
CA VAL A 229 -0.52 -16.11 -18.27
C VAL A 229 0.30 -17.15 -17.54
N ASN A 230 0.12 -18.43 -17.85
CA ASN A 230 0.87 -19.50 -17.19
C ASN A 230 2.36 -19.38 -17.49
N ASN A 231 3.21 -19.71 -16.52
CA ASN A 231 4.66 -19.80 -16.67
C ASN A 231 5.31 -18.49 -17.16
N LYS A 232 4.88 -17.35 -16.60
CA LYS A 232 5.49 -16.02 -16.85
C LYS A 232 6.13 -15.48 -15.58
N VAL A 233 7.28 -14.83 -15.74
CA VAL A 233 7.98 -14.16 -14.65
C VAL A 233 7.13 -12.99 -14.13
N ILE A 234 6.90 -12.95 -12.83
CA ILE A 234 6.11 -11.92 -12.18
C ILE A 234 6.99 -10.67 -11.99
N THR A 235 6.55 -9.54 -12.55
CA THR A 235 7.18 -8.23 -12.31
C THR A 235 6.76 -7.64 -10.97
N CYS A 236 7.40 -6.57 -10.54
CA CYS A 236 7.01 -5.79 -9.38
C CYS A 236 7.36 -4.31 -9.55
N VAL A 237 6.73 -3.46 -8.74
CA VAL A 237 7.05 -2.04 -8.62
C VAL A 237 7.01 -1.62 -7.16
N VAL A 238 7.97 -0.79 -6.74
CA VAL A 238 7.98 -0.14 -5.42
C VAL A 238 7.62 1.33 -5.60
N CYS A 239 6.66 1.76 -4.80
CA CYS A 239 5.96 3.03 -4.90
C CYS A 239 6.00 3.78 -3.57
N THR A 240 6.04 5.12 -3.61
CA THR A 240 5.87 5.98 -2.44
C THR A 240 4.79 7.04 -2.63
N LYS A 241 4.28 7.57 -1.51
CA LYS A 241 3.34 8.70 -1.50
C LYS A 241 3.50 9.58 -0.27
#